data_AF-A0A1Y6HD93-F1
#
_entry.id   AF-A0A1Y6HD93-F1
#
_cell.length_a   1.000
_cell.length_b   1.000
_cell.length_c   1.000
_cell.angle_alpha   90.00
_cell.angle_beta   90.00
_cell.angle_gamma   90.00
#
_symmetry.space_group_name_H-M   'P 1'
#
loop_
_entity.id
_entity.type
_entity.pdbx_description
1 polymer ?
#
loop_
_entity_poly.entity_id
_entity_poly.type
_entity_poly.pdbx_seq_one_letter_code
_entity_poly.pdbx_strand_id
1 'polypeptide(L)'
;MEYSGAPDIITVRARSADLTADMRTRRERSWHNTTLGAVLNTLAGEHGLTPRVAEALARTKLPHLDQANESDMNLLTRLGQRFDAVATVKAGALMFTPIGAGTTATGKPLPTAALTRRDGDQHRYAVADRDAYTGVRAYWVDKGKARRQSVLVGTDEKPKRLRESYADQATARQHAHAELGRIKRGLAKLDYTLAIGRAELFPEQRITVSGFKPEIDRHSCLIAKVTHAINSSSGFNTALDWRPRHKHRCPFAQPFKPRPSYPSTRTQLLQRSAPPAIHRCNRPAGPHPLFYYYLRCDFRRRKLAFIIASRGIRSANQKRYRLFAPRQRPLC
;
A
#
# COMPACT_ATOMS: atom_id res chain seq x y z
N MET A 1 -1.07 21.37 -28.01
CA MET A 1 0.06 22.30 -27.83
C MET A 1 -0.47 23.47 -27.02
N GLU A 2 0.27 23.97 -26.04
CA GLU A 2 -0.13 25.13 -25.24
C GLU A 2 0.94 26.21 -25.38
N TYR A 3 0.50 27.47 -25.37
CA TYR A 3 1.35 28.66 -25.49
C TYR A 3 0.98 29.63 -24.37
N SER A 4 1.98 30.25 -23.75
CA SER A 4 1.80 31.38 -22.83
C SER A 4 2.89 32.42 -23.11
N GLY A 5 2.54 33.70 -23.05
CA GLY A 5 3.49 34.79 -23.33
C GLY A 5 4.31 35.24 -22.12
N ALA A 6 5.37 36.01 -22.40
CA ALA A 6 6.17 36.80 -21.45
C ALA A 6 6.52 36.12 -20.10
N PRO A 7 7.52 35.21 -20.06
CA PRO A 7 8.32 34.73 -21.19
C PRO A 7 7.53 33.78 -22.09
N ASP A 8 7.81 33.81 -23.40
CA ASP A 8 7.11 32.97 -24.36
C ASP A 8 7.47 31.48 -24.16
N ILE A 9 6.51 30.70 -23.69
CA ILE A 9 6.67 29.27 -23.35
C ILE A 9 5.75 28.43 -24.23
N ILE A 10 6.37 27.49 -24.96
CA ILE A 10 5.67 26.45 -25.70
C ILE A 10 5.66 25.16 -24.86
N THR A 11 4.47 24.70 -24.48
CA THR A 11 4.29 23.41 -23.81
C THR A 11 3.81 22.34 -24.81
N VAL A 12 4.72 21.43 -25.15
CA VAL A 12 4.44 20.20 -25.91
C VAL A 12 4.21 19.04 -24.94
N ARG A 13 3.13 18.27 -25.12
CA ARG A 13 2.82 17.08 -24.31
C ARG A 13 2.61 15.86 -25.19
N ALA A 14 3.55 14.92 -25.14
CA ALA A 14 3.51 13.62 -25.83
C ALA A 14 3.11 12.48 -24.86
N ARG A 15 2.95 11.25 -25.38
CA ARG A 15 2.66 10.03 -24.59
C ARG A 15 3.47 8.85 -25.15
N SER A 16 3.77 7.84 -24.32
CA SER A 16 4.67 6.72 -24.66
C SER A 16 4.12 5.70 -25.67
N ALA A 17 2.88 5.89 -26.11
CA ALA A 17 2.23 5.12 -27.15
C ALA A 17 1.42 6.08 -28.02
N ASP A 18 1.25 5.73 -29.29
CA ASP A 18 0.23 6.37 -30.11
C ASP A 18 -1.14 5.90 -29.61
N LEU A 19 -1.65 6.61 -28.61
CA LEU A 19 -3.02 6.51 -28.14
C LEU A 19 -3.90 7.28 -29.13
N THR A 20 -3.96 6.78 -30.36
CA THR A 20 -4.67 7.33 -31.52
C THR A 20 -6.08 7.78 -31.16
N ALA A 21 -6.67 8.63 -31.98
CA ALA A 21 -8.10 8.91 -31.87
C ALA A 21 -8.91 7.61 -31.85
N ASP A 22 -8.56 6.63 -32.69
CA ASP A 22 -9.26 5.36 -32.83
C ASP A 22 -9.21 4.45 -31.59
N MET A 23 -8.05 4.22 -30.95
CA MET A 23 -8.01 3.41 -29.71
C MET A 23 -8.75 4.07 -28.53
N ARG A 24 -9.12 5.35 -28.70
CA ARG A 24 -9.94 6.14 -27.76
C ARG A 24 -11.41 6.26 -28.21
N THR A 25 -11.72 5.95 -29.47
CA THR A 25 -13.08 5.87 -30.01
C THR A 25 -13.85 4.76 -29.30
N ARG A 26 -15.13 4.99 -29.05
CA ARG A 26 -16.02 4.01 -28.41
C ARG A 26 -16.56 3.04 -29.45
N ARG A 27 -16.63 1.76 -29.10
CA ARG A 27 -17.12 0.69 -29.97
C ARG A 27 -18.17 -0.14 -29.23
N GLU A 28 -18.96 -0.88 -29.99
CA GLU A 28 -19.93 -1.86 -29.48
C GLU A 28 -19.62 -3.23 -30.05
N ARG A 29 -19.15 -4.15 -29.19
CA ARG A 29 -18.65 -5.47 -29.54
C ARG A 29 -18.92 -6.48 -28.43
N SER A 30 -19.30 -7.70 -28.81
CA SER A 30 -19.43 -8.83 -27.89
C SER A 30 -18.50 -9.97 -28.32
N TRP A 31 -17.80 -10.56 -27.36
CA TRP A 31 -17.01 -11.78 -27.54
C TRP A 31 -17.67 -12.93 -26.77
N HIS A 32 -17.66 -14.11 -27.37
CA HIS A 32 -18.28 -15.33 -26.85
C HIS A 32 -17.29 -16.49 -26.95
N ASN A 33 -17.28 -17.38 -25.96
CA ASN A 33 -16.49 -18.63 -25.92
C ASN A 33 -15.01 -18.48 -26.38
N THR A 34 -14.36 -17.39 -25.97
CA THR A 34 -13.01 -17.03 -26.43
C THR A 34 -11.98 -17.16 -25.30
N THR A 35 -10.74 -16.72 -25.52
CA THR A 35 -9.73 -16.56 -24.47
C THR A 35 -9.32 -15.10 -24.33
N LEU A 36 -8.83 -14.75 -23.14
CA LEU A 36 -8.26 -13.42 -22.89
C LEU A 36 -7.07 -13.14 -23.83
N GLY A 37 -6.27 -14.17 -24.16
CA GLY A 37 -5.20 -14.05 -25.15
C GLY A 37 -5.72 -13.72 -26.54
N ALA A 38 -6.79 -14.38 -27.00
CA ALA A 38 -7.38 -14.10 -28.31
C ALA A 38 -7.91 -12.66 -28.41
N VAL A 39 -8.67 -12.19 -27.42
CA VAL A 39 -9.19 -10.80 -27.37
C VAL A 39 -8.04 -9.79 -27.42
N LEU A 40 -7.00 -9.98 -26.60
CA LEU A 40 -5.84 -9.08 -26.55
C LEU A 40 -5.01 -9.13 -27.84
N ASN A 41 -4.93 -10.26 -28.53
CA ASN A 41 -4.26 -10.38 -29.82
C ASN A 41 -5.03 -9.66 -30.93
N THR A 42 -6.36 -9.78 -30.97
CA THR A 42 -7.21 -9.04 -31.92
C THR A 42 -7.08 -7.53 -31.72
N LEU A 43 -7.19 -7.05 -30.47
CA LEU A 43 -7.00 -5.63 -30.14
C LEU A 43 -5.58 -5.14 -30.45
N ALA A 44 -4.54 -5.97 -30.26
CA ALA A 44 -3.19 -5.59 -30.64
C ALA A 44 -3.07 -5.44 -32.17
N GLY A 45 -3.58 -6.41 -32.94
CA GLY A 45 -3.55 -6.39 -34.40
C GLY A 45 -4.28 -5.20 -35.03
N GLU A 46 -5.47 -4.86 -34.52
CA GLU A 46 -6.25 -3.70 -34.98
C GLU A 46 -5.49 -2.37 -34.87
N HIS A 47 -4.65 -2.22 -33.85
CA HIS A 47 -3.86 -1.00 -33.59
C HIS A 47 -2.39 -1.13 -34.04
N GLY A 48 -2.05 -2.14 -34.85
CA GLY A 48 -0.69 -2.36 -35.37
C GLY A 48 0.35 -2.72 -34.30
N LEU A 49 -0.09 -3.17 -33.12
CA LEU A 49 0.76 -3.45 -31.96
C LEU A 49 1.18 -4.92 -31.91
N THR A 50 2.39 -5.18 -31.45
CA THR A 50 2.85 -6.55 -31.12
C THR A 50 2.20 -7.01 -29.81
N PRO A 51 1.37 -8.07 -29.77
CA PRO A 51 0.83 -8.58 -28.52
C PRO A 51 1.92 -9.24 -27.66
N ARG A 52 1.94 -8.90 -26.37
CA ARG A 52 2.89 -9.37 -25.36
C ARG A 52 2.13 -9.73 -24.06
N VAL A 53 1.31 -10.78 -24.16
CA VAL A 53 0.44 -11.27 -23.08
C VAL A 53 1.14 -12.39 -22.30
N ALA A 54 1.10 -12.36 -20.96
CA ALA A 54 1.60 -13.46 -20.15
C ALA A 54 0.75 -14.73 -20.34
N GLU A 55 1.39 -15.88 -20.58
CA GLU A 55 0.72 -17.12 -20.98
C GLU A 55 -0.41 -17.57 -20.03
N ALA A 56 -0.18 -17.50 -18.71
CA ALA A 56 -1.18 -17.86 -17.71
C ALA A 56 -2.45 -17.00 -17.79
N LEU A 57 -2.32 -15.74 -18.22
CA LEU A 57 -3.46 -14.86 -18.50
C LEU A 57 -4.06 -15.20 -19.87
N ALA A 58 -3.21 -15.36 -20.90
CA ALA A 58 -3.64 -15.65 -22.28
C ALA A 58 -4.52 -16.91 -22.39
N ARG A 59 -4.19 -17.98 -21.65
CA ARG A 59 -4.95 -19.23 -21.58
C ARG A 59 -6.32 -19.12 -20.87
N THR A 60 -6.65 -17.99 -20.25
CA THR A 60 -7.89 -17.85 -19.47
C THR A 60 -9.11 -17.76 -20.40
N LYS A 61 -10.06 -18.68 -20.25
CA LYS A 61 -11.32 -18.67 -21.01
C LYS A 61 -12.21 -17.49 -20.58
N LEU A 62 -12.83 -16.86 -21.57
CA LEU A 62 -13.85 -15.84 -21.44
C LEU A 62 -15.15 -16.41 -22.04
N PRO A 63 -16.09 -16.92 -21.23
CA PRO A 63 -17.36 -17.43 -21.74
C PRO A 63 -18.14 -16.34 -22.48
N HIS A 64 -18.09 -15.12 -21.96
CA HIS A 64 -18.66 -13.92 -22.55
C HIS A 64 -17.90 -12.68 -22.04
N LEU A 65 -17.79 -11.66 -22.89
CA LEU A 65 -17.30 -10.32 -22.59
C LEU A 65 -18.01 -9.35 -23.53
N ASP A 66 -18.44 -8.20 -23.02
CA ASP A 66 -19.00 -7.11 -23.83
C ASP A 66 -18.17 -5.84 -23.67
N GLN A 67 -18.00 -5.13 -24.77
CA GLN A 67 -17.57 -3.74 -24.88
C GLN A 67 -18.81 -2.96 -25.34
N ALA A 68 -19.54 -2.35 -24.40
CA ALA A 68 -20.76 -1.61 -24.68
C ALA A 68 -20.49 -0.10 -24.55
N ASN A 69 -20.52 0.62 -25.67
CA ASN A 69 -20.19 2.05 -25.76
C ASN A 69 -18.87 2.39 -25.05
N GLU A 70 -17.86 1.54 -25.22
CA GLU A 70 -16.59 1.54 -24.50
C GLU A 70 -15.43 1.58 -25.50
N SER A 71 -14.35 2.31 -25.20
CA SER A 71 -13.16 2.33 -26.06
C SER A 71 -12.18 1.21 -25.74
N ASP A 72 -11.39 0.78 -26.72
CA ASP A 72 -10.41 -0.31 -26.58
C ASP A 72 -9.43 -0.03 -25.42
N MET A 73 -9.01 1.22 -25.24
CA MET A 73 -8.20 1.66 -24.10
C MET A 73 -8.90 1.47 -22.73
N ASN A 74 -10.21 1.69 -22.65
CA ASN A 74 -10.98 1.49 -21.40
C ASN A 74 -11.25 0.01 -21.15
N LEU A 75 -11.55 -0.77 -22.20
CA LEU A 75 -11.65 -2.21 -22.18
C LEU A 75 -10.35 -2.86 -21.65
N LEU A 76 -9.19 -2.47 -22.18
CA LEU A 76 -7.88 -2.92 -21.71
C LEU A 76 -7.66 -2.56 -20.23
N THR A 77 -8.07 -1.37 -19.81
CA THR A 77 -8.00 -0.92 -18.41
C THR A 77 -8.92 -1.75 -17.49
N ARG A 78 -10.13 -2.07 -17.94
CA ARG A 78 -11.13 -2.88 -17.23
C ARG A 78 -10.69 -4.35 -17.13
N LEU A 79 -10.10 -4.90 -18.20
CA LEU A 79 -9.48 -6.22 -18.20
C LEU A 79 -8.25 -6.27 -17.26
N GLY A 80 -7.37 -5.27 -17.29
CA GLY A 80 -6.25 -5.16 -16.36
C GLY A 80 -6.70 -5.19 -14.89
N GLN A 81 -7.76 -4.44 -14.56
CA GLN A 81 -8.36 -4.48 -13.22
C GLN A 81 -9.01 -5.83 -12.88
N ARG A 82 -9.73 -6.46 -13.82
CA ARG A 82 -10.36 -7.78 -13.64
C ARG A 82 -9.35 -8.90 -13.43
N PHE A 83 -8.19 -8.85 -14.09
CA PHE A 83 -7.17 -9.89 -14.09
C PHE A 83 -5.92 -9.59 -13.23
N ASP A 84 -5.97 -8.53 -12.41
CA ASP A 84 -4.87 -8.02 -11.58
C ASP A 84 -3.54 -7.83 -12.36
N ALA A 85 -3.68 -7.29 -13.57
CA ALA A 85 -2.62 -7.21 -14.58
C ALA A 85 -2.34 -5.75 -15.00
N VAL A 86 -1.08 -5.48 -15.32
CA VAL A 86 -0.67 -4.28 -16.03
C VAL A 86 -1.07 -4.43 -17.50
N ALA A 87 -2.01 -3.60 -17.95
CA ALA A 87 -2.29 -3.39 -19.36
C ALA A 87 -1.62 -2.07 -19.78
N THR A 88 -0.64 -2.11 -20.69
CA THR A 88 0.06 -0.92 -21.16
C THR A 88 0.58 -1.10 -22.58
N VAL A 89 0.77 0.01 -23.30
CA VAL A 89 1.39 0.01 -24.63
C VAL A 89 2.74 0.71 -24.52
N LYS A 90 3.82 0.06 -24.94
CA LYS A 90 5.19 0.59 -24.90
C LYS A 90 5.99 0.05 -26.08
N ALA A 91 6.71 0.93 -26.80
CA ALA A 91 7.60 0.58 -27.91
C ALA A 91 6.94 -0.36 -28.96
N GLY A 92 5.74 0.01 -29.44
CA GLY A 92 4.99 -0.77 -30.42
C GLY A 92 4.38 -2.09 -29.92
N ALA A 93 4.46 -2.40 -28.62
CA ALA A 93 3.93 -3.62 -28.03
C ALA A 93 2.80 -3.38 -27.03
N LEU A 94 1.72 -4.16 -27.14
CA LEU A 94 0.64 -4.24 -26.16
C LEU A 94 1.02 -5.28 -25.09
N MET A 95 1.44 -4.80 -23.92
CA MET A 95 1.85 -5.63 -22.78
C MET A 95 0.67 -5.92 -21.85
N PHE A 96 0.48 -7.18 -21.49
CA PHE A 96 -0.54 -7.62 -20.53
C PHE A 96 0.02 -8.68 -19.57
N THR A 97 0.49 -8.25 -18.39
CA THR A 97 1.25 -9.10 -17.45
C THR A 97 0.79 -8.92 -15.99
N PRO A 98 0.82 -9.96 -15.12
CA PRO A 98 0.40 -9.84 -13.72
C PRO A 98 1.22 -8.80 -12.93
N ILE A 99 0.55 -7.98 -12.12
CA ILE A 99 1.20 -6.92 -11.34
C ILE A 99 2.19 -7.53 -10.33
N GLY A 100 3.45 -7.08 -10.37
CA GLY A 100 4.52 -7.53 -9.48
C GLY A 100 5.13 -8.89 -9.82
N ALA A 101 4.82 -9.46 -10.99
CA ALA A 101 5.48 -10.65 -11.53
C ALA A 101 7.02 -10.50 -11.52
N GLY A 102 7.51 -9.28 -11.79
CA GLY A 102 8.95 -8.97 -11.85
C GLY A 102 9.66 -9.68 -12.99
N THR A 103 8.91 -10.00 -14.04
CA THR A 103 9.36 -10.53 -15.32
C THR A 103 8.83 -9.63 -16.42
N THR A 104 9.58 -9.53 -17.51
CA THR A 104 9.09 -9.03 -18.79
C THR A 104 7.98 -9.94 -19.32
N ALA A 105 7.21 -9.43 -20.30
CA ALA A 105 6.24 -10.24 -21.02
C ALA A 105 6.87 -11.38 -21.85
N THR A 106 8.19 -11.37 -22.06
CA THR A 106 8.98 -12.46 -22.65
C THR A 106 9.64 -13.36 -21.60
N GLY A 107 9.15 -13.34 -20.35
CA GLY A 107 9.58 -14.22 -19.26
C GLY A 107 10.90 -13.84 -18.58
N LYS A 108 11.81 -13.13 -19.27
CA LYS A 108 13.09 -12.66 -18.70
C LYS A 108 12.85 -11.85 -17.41
N PRO A 109 13.61 -12.06 -16.32
CA PRO A 109 13.44 -11.31 -15.09
C PRO A 109 13.70 -9.82 -15.29
N LEU A 110 12.97 -8.96 -14.57
CA LEU A 110 13.28 -7.53 -14.52
C LEU A 110 14.50 -7.28 -13.62
N PRO A 111 15.38 -6.33 -13.97
CA PRO A 111 16.48 -5.94 -13.09
C PRO A 111 15.94 -5.48 -11.73
N THR A 112 16.67 -5.78 -10.66
CA THR A 112 16.38 -5.24 -9.33
C THR A 112 17.39 -4.13 -9.06
N ALA A 113 16.92 -2.92 -8.76
CA ALA A 113 17.79 -1.83 -8.33
C ALA A 113 17.98 -1.87 -6.81
N ALA A 114 19.05 -1.24 -6.32
CA ALA A 114 19.26 -0.95 -4.91
C ALA A 114 19.26 0.56 -4.70
N LEU A 115 18.58 1.02 -3.65
CA LEU A 115 18.59 2.42 -3.21
C LEU A 115 18.84 2.49 -1.71
N THR A 116 19.66 3.44 -1.30
CA THR A 116 19.97 3.75 0.09
C THR A 116 19.35 5.08 0.47
N ARG A 117 19.23 5.39 1.76
CA ARG A 117 18.83 6.74 2.22
C ARG A 117 19.80 7.86 1.77
N ARG A 118 20.99 7.54 1.24
CA ARG A 118 21.95 8.54 0.71
C ARG A 118 21.71 8.94 -0.74
N ASP A 119 20.86 8.21 -1.49
CA ASP A 119 20.66 8.45 -2.92
C ASP A 119 19.66 9.60 -3.23
N GLY A 120 19.14 10.29 -2.21
CA GLY A 120 18.07 11.27 -2.36
C GLY A 120 17.60 11.94 -1.07
N ASP A 121 17.15 13.17 -1.19
CA ASP A 121 17.06 14.15 -0.09
C ASP A 121 15.75 14.06 0.71
N GLN A 122 14.63 13.78 0.03
CA GLN A 122 13.30 13.84 0.61
C GLN A 122 12.53 12.53 0.39
N HIS A 123 12.01 11.96 1.48
CA HIS A 123 11.15 10.79 1.45
C HIS A 123 9.90 11.01 2.33
N ARG A 124 8.76 10.44 1.93
CA ARG A 124 7.50 10.51 2.67
C ARG A 124 6.83 9.16 2.74
N TYR A 125 6.85 8.52 3.91
CA TYR A 125 6.16 7.26 4.13
C TYR A 125 4.73 7.50 4.61
N ALA A 126 3.75 6.94 3.90
CA ALA A 126 2.35 6.96 4.27
C ALA A 126 1.82 5.51 4.33
N VAL A 127 1.35 5.11 5.50
CA VAL A 127 0.65 3.83 5.71
C VAL A 127 -0.85 4.16 5.76
N ALA A 128 -1.62 3.57 4.86
CA ALA A 128 -3.08 3.63 4.94
C ALA A 128 -3.56 2.75 6.10
N ASP A 129 -4.73 3.06 6.67
CA ASP A 129 -5.25 2.36 7.85
C ASP A 129 -5.19 0.84 7.69
N ARG A 130 -4.36 0.20 8.53
CA ARG A 130 -4.05 -1.24 8.43
C ARG A 130 -5.28 -2.10 8.69
N ASP A 131 -6.20 -1.58 9.48
CA ASP A 131 -7.40 -2.29 9.89
C ASP A 131 -8.57 -2.00 8.94
N ALA A 132 -8.34 -1.39 7.77
CA ALA A 132 -9.40 -1.05 6.82
C ALA A 132 -10.17 -2.28 6.32
N TYR A 133 -9.49 -3.29 5.74
CA TYR A 133 -10.09 -4.52 5.22
C TYR A 133 -9.15 -5.73 5.30
N THR A 134 -9.63 -6.83 5.88
CA THR A 134 -8.85 -8.08 6.05
C THR A 134 -9.13 -9.14 4.98
N GLY A 135 -10.20 -8.95 4.21
CA GLY A 135 -10.60 -9.79 3.08
C GLY A 135 -11.54 -9.05 2.11
N VAL A 136 -11.97 -9.74 1.07
CA VAL A 136 -13.01 -9.28 0.13
C VAL A 136 -14.06 -10.37 -0.03
N ARG A 137 -15.33 -10.00 0.14
CA ARG A 137 -16.50 -10.85 -0.13
C ARG A 137 -17.17 -10.38 -1.42
N ALA A 138 -17.16 -11.24 -2.43
CA ALA A 138 -17.91 -11.06 -3.67
C ALA A 138 -19.21 -11.89 -3.64
N TYR A 139 -20.15 -11.54 -4.51
CA TYR A 139 -21.44 -12.24 -4.64
C TYR A 139 -21.63 -12.76 -6.06
N TRP A 140 -22.41 -13.83 -6.20
CA TRP A 140 -22.79 -14.40 -7.49
C TRP A 140 -24.18 -15.01 -7.42
N VAL A 141 -24.80 -15.27 -8.57
CA VAL A 141 -26.12 -15.91 -8.65
C VAL A 141 -25.97 -17.36 -9.06
N ASP A 142 -26.40 -18.29 -8.19
CA ASP A 142 -26.54 -19.69 -8.55
C ASP A 142 -27.77 -19.85 -9.44
N LYS A 143 -27.54 -20.04 -10.74
CA LYS A 143 -28.59 -20.21 -11.76
C LYS A 143 -29.46 -21.45 -11.51
N GLY A 144 -28.92 -22.50 -10.92
CA GLY A 144 -29.66 -23.74 -10.64
C GLY A 144 -30.53 -23.64 -9.37
N LYS A 145 -30.14 -22.79 -8.41
CA LYS A 145 -30.85 -22.61 -7.13
C LYS A 145 -31.61 -21.28 -7.00
N ALA A 146 -31.56 -20.43 -8.04
CA ALA A 146 -32.11 -19.07 -8.07
C ALA A 146 -31.71 -18.20 -6.85
N ARG A 147 -30.54 -18.45 -6.26
CA ARG A 147 -30.12 -17.84 -4.98
C ARG A 147 -28.78 -17.12 -5.11
N ARG A 148 -28.71 -15.92 -4.51
CA ARG A 148 -27.46 -15.15 -4.38
C ARG A 148 -26.54 -15.82 -3.36
N GLN A 149 -25.40 -16.33 -3.81
CA GLN A 149 -24.35 -16.88 -2.96
C GLN A 149 -23.19 -15.87 -2.82
N SER A 150 -22.26 -16.14 -1.91
CA SER A 150 -21.07 -15.31 -1.71
C SER A 150 -19.79 -16.14 -1.68
N VAL A 151 -18.68 -15.53 -2.05
CA VAL A 151 -17.34 -16.11 -1.93
C VAL A 151 -16.43 -15.10 -1.23
N LEU A 152 -15.67 -15.58 -0.25
CA LEU A 152 -14.73 -14.80 0.54
C LEU A 152 -13.30 -15.11 0.11
N VAL A 153 -12.46 -14.08 0.04
CA VAL A 153 -11.01 -14.19 -0.15
C VAL A 153 -10.33 -13.35 0.92
N GLY A 154 -9.45 -13.95 1.73
CA GLY A 154 -8.89 -13.33 2.95
C GLY A 154 -9.58 -13.87 4.21
N THR A 155 -9.64 -13.07 5.28
CA THR A 155 -10.39 -13.41 6.51
C THR A 155 -11.75 -12.71 6.54
N ASP A 156 -12.65 -13.16 7.41
CA ASP A 156 -14.01 -12.61 7.53
C ASP A 156 -14.17 -11.56 8.64
N GLU A 157 -13.07 -11.12 9.25
CA GLU A 157 -13.05 -10.17 10.38
C GLU A 157 -13.58 -8.79 9.96
N LYS A 158 -13.08 -8.26 8.83
CA LYS A 158 -13.56 -7.00 8.23
C LYS A 158 -13.47 -7.07 6.70
N PRO A 159 -14.37 -7.82 6.04
CA PRO A 159 -14.32 -8.03 4.59
C PRO A 159 -14.91 -6.84 3.84
N LYS A 160 -14.20 -6.34 2.80
CA LYS A 160 -14.81 -5.43 1.83
C LYS A 160 -15.87 -6.19 1.04
N ARG A 161 -17.13 -5.74 1.07
CA ARG A 161 -18.21 -6.33 0.27
C ARG A 161 -18.22 -5.68 -1.10
N LEU A 162 -18.10 -6.46 -2.17
CA LEU A 162 -18.32 -5.95 -3.53
C LEU A 162 -19.82 -5.67 -3.73
N ARG A 163 -20.15 -4.58 -4.43
CA ARG A 163 -21.54 -4.17 -4.70
C ARG A 163 -22.19 -5.03 -5.78
N GLU A 164 -21.44 -5.28 -6.84
CA GLU A 164 -21.80 -6.14 -7.97
C GLU A 164 -22.08 -7.58 -7.53
N SER A 165 -22.86 -8.29 -8.34
CA SER A 165 -22.99 -9.76 -8.28
C SER A 165 -22.66 -10.33 -9.64
N TYR A 166 -21.83 -11.38 -9.67
CA TYR A 166 -21.31 -11.94 -10.91
C TYR A 166 -22.12 -13.17 -11.36
N ALA A 167 -21.95 -13.57 -12.63
CA ALA A 167 -22.69 -14.66 -13.24
C ALA A 167 -22.33 -16.05 -12.69
N ASP A 168 -21.16 -16.20 -12.06
CA ASP A 168 -20.62 -17.47 -11.57
C ASP A 168 -19.65 -17.28 -10.39
N GLN A 169 -19.35 -18.38 -9.68
CA GLN A 169 -18.48 -18.39 -8.51
C GLN A 169 -17.01 -18.08 -8.81
N ALA A 170 -16.50 -18.51 -9.98
CA ALA A 170 -15.10 -18.35 -10.34
C ALA A 170 -14.78 -16.89 -10.68
N THR A 171 -15.64 -16.24 -11.47
CA THR A 171 -15.60 -14.80 -11.73
C THR A 171 -15.70 -14.01 -10.43
N ALA A 172 -16.67 -14.32 -9.55
CA ALA A 172 -16.76 -13.65 -8.25
C ALA A 172 -15.50 -13.81 -7.39
N ARG A 173 -14.92 -15.01 -7.37
CA ARG A 173 -13.67 -15.29 -6.64
C ARG A 173 -12.48 -14.54 -7.26
N GLN A 174 -12.41 -14.43 -8.58
CA GLN A 174 -11.40 -13.68 -9.30
C GLN A 174 -11.46 -12.19 -8.97
N HIS A 175 -12.64 -11.56 -9.06
CA HIS A 175 -12.82 -10.15 -8.70
C HIS A 175 -12.48 -9.89 -7.21
N ALA A 176 -12.81 -10.83 -6.30
CA ALA A 176 -12.40 -10.73 -4.90
C ALA A 176 -10.87 -10.84 -4.70
N HIS A 177 -10.17 -11.71 -5.45
CA HIS A 177 -8.71 -11.80 -5.42
C HIS A 177 -8.04 -10.53 -5.96
N ALA A 178 -8.50 -10.01 -7.10
CA ALA A 178 -7.95 -8.79 -7.71
C ALA A 178 -8.14 -7.57 -6.79
N GLU A 179 -9.32 -7.37 -6.21
CA GLU A 179 -9.56 -6.27 -5.26
C GLU A 179 -8.75 -6.45 -3.96
N LEU A 180 -8.58 -7.68 -3.46
CA LEU A 180 -7.69 -7.91 -2.31
C LEU A 180 -6.22 -7.63 -2.64
N GLY A 181 -5.78 -7.92 -3.88
CA GLY A 181 -4.47 -7.53 -4.41
C GLY A 181 -4.31 -6.00 -4.44
N ARG A 182 -5.31 -5.30 -4.99
CA ARG A 182 -5.38 -3.83 -5.01
C ARG A 182 -5.30 -3.22 -3.61
N ILE A 183 -6.09 -3.72 -2.66
CA ILE A 183 -6.06 -3.27 -1.25
C ILE A 183 -4.66 -3.47 -0.67
N LYS A 184 -4.07 -4.67 -0.81
CA LYS A 184 -2.74 -4.99 -0.27
C LYS A 184 -1.63 -4.13 -0.85
N ARG A 185 -1.70 -3.74 -2.14
CA ARG A 185 -0.77 -2.77 -2.75
C ARG A 185 -1.06 -1.32 -2.32
N GLY A 186 -2.27 -1.02 -1.85
CA GLY A 186 -2.68 0.28 -1.34
C GLY A 186 -2.26 0.58 0.11
N LEU A 187 -2.03 -0.45 0.92
CA LEU A 187 -1.73 -0.36 2.37
C LEU A 187 -0.57 0.57 2.73
N ALA A 188 0.40 0.74 1.84
CA ALA A 188 1.50 1.68 2.03
C ALA A 188 1.88 2.38 0.72
N LYS A 189 2.37 3.61 0.84
CA LYS A 189 3.05 4.37 -0.19
C LYS A 189 4.32 4.96 0.43
N LEU A 190 5.42 4.92 -0.31
CA LEU A 190 6.57 5.75 -0.02
C LEU A 190 6.77 6.65 -1.24
N ASP A 191 6.93 7.94 -1.02
CA ASP A 191 7.36 8.90 -2.05
C ASP A 191 8.86 9.13 -1.82
N TYR A 192 9.70 9.09 -2.87
CA TYR A 192 11.15 9.34 -2.73
C TYR A 192 11.71 10.11 -3.92
N THR A 193 12.40 11.23 -3.65
CA THR A 193 13.10 12.03 -4.68
C THR A 193 14.59 11.74 -4.60
N LEU A 194 15.17 11.27 -5.71
CA LEU A 194 16.60 11.06 -5.85
C LEU A 194 17.33 12.38 -6.09
N ALA A 195 18.50 12.53 -5.46
CA ALA A 195 19.37 13.70 -5.58
C ALA A 195 20.10 13.71 -6.94
N ILE A 196 20.35 12.52 -7.50
CA ILE A 196 20.88 12.31 -8.85
C ILE A 196 19.82 11.52 -9.63
N GLY A 197 19.35 12.08 -10.74
CA GLY A 197 18.38 11.39 -11.60
C GLY A 197 18.94 10.09 -12.19
N ARG A 198 18.08 9.06 -12.22
CA ARG A 198 18.42 7.70 -12.66
C ARG A 198 17.45 7.25 -13.74
N ALA A 199 17.90 7.27 -14.99
CA ALA A 199 17.09 6.99 -16.18
C ALA A 199 16.81 5.50 -16.38
N GLU A 200 17.57 4.62 -15.72
CA GLU A 200 17.42 3.17 -15.75
C GLU A 200 16.29 2.65 -14.83
N LEU A 201 15.62 3.53 -14.09
CA LEU A 201 14.50 3.20 -13.22
C LEU A 201 13.15 3.29 -13.95
N PHE A 202 12.31 2.25 -13.86
CA PHE A 202 11.02 2.21 -14.54
C PHE A 202 9.94 1.42 -13.76
N PRO A 203 8.62 1.64 -14.01
CA PRO A 203 7.55 0.92 -13.31
C PRO A 203 7.62 -0.61 -13.44
N GLU A 204 7.03 -1.33 -12.47
CA GLU A 204 7.13 -2.79 -12.24
C GLU A 204 8.52 -3.32 -11.83
N GLN A 205 9.58 -2.50 -11.92
CA GLN A 205 10.89 -2.84 -11.40
C GLN A 205 10.87 -3.03 -9.88
N ARG A 206 11.70 -3.96 -9.39
CA ARG A 206 11.86 -4.24 -7.96
C ARG A 206 12.99 -3.39 -7.39
N ILE A 207 12.83 -2.90 -6.17
CA ILE A 207 13.90 -2.22 -5.42
C ILE A 207 14.08 -2.84 -4.03
N THR A 208 15.33 -3.05 -3.64
CA THR A 208 15.75 -3.24 -2.25
C THR A 208 16.22 -1.90 -1.66
N VAL A 209 15.79 -1.61 -0.43
CA VAL A 209 16.07 -0.33 0.23
C VAL A 209 16.85 -0.52 1.53
N SER A 210 17.76 0.41 1.84
CA SER A 210 18.54 0.37 3.09
C SER A 210 18.78 1.75 3.71
N GLY A 211 18.85 1.77 5.05
CA GLY A 211 19.10 2.98 5.84
C GLY A 211 17.87 3.84 6.09
N PHE A 212 16.66 3.32 5.82
CA PHE A 212 15.41 3.94 6.29
C PHE A 212 15.00 3.30 7.63
N LYS A 213 13.71 3.31 7.97
CA LYS A 213 13.22 2.63 9.18
C LYS A 213 13.14 1.11 8.96
N PRO A 214 13.30 0.26 10.00
CA PRO A 214 13.25 -1.20 9.86
C PRO A 214 11.94 -1.79 9.31
N GLU A 215 10.83 -1.05 9.32
CA GLU A 215 9.57 -1.44 8.68
C GLU A 215 9.53 -1.17 7.16
N ILE A 216 10.49 -0.40 6.64
CA ILE A 216 10.66 -0.06 5.23
C ILE A 216 11.72 -1.02 4.62
N ASP A 217 12.92 -1.05 5.19
CA ASP A 217 14.07 -1.86 4.72
C ASP A 217 13.75 -3.37 4.63
N ARG A 218 12.85 -3.88 5.47
CA ARG A 218 12.45 -5.31 5.48
C ARG A 218 11.53 -5.71 4.31
N HIS A 219 11.14 -4.78 3.44
CA HIS A 219 10.17 -5.04 2.37
C HIS A 219 10.73 -4.69 0.99
N SER A 220 10.86 -5.71 0.13
CA SER A 220 11.12 -5.51 -1.30
C SER A 220 10.01 -4.64 -1.89
N CYS A 221 10.37 -3.46 -2.40
CA CYS A 221 9.42 -2.52 -2.98
C CYS A 221 9.27 -2.73 -4.49
N LEU A 222 8.16 -2.26 -5.05
CA LEU A 222 7.90 -2.23 -6.49
C LEU A 222 7.61 -0.80 -6.92
N ILE A 223 8.25 -0.34 -8.00
CA ILE A 223 8.01 0.96 -8.60
C ILE A 223 6.61 0.98 -9.25
N ALA A 224 5.74 1.87 -8.79
CA ALA A 224 4.41 2.10 -9.38
C ALA A 224 4.40 3.31 -10.33
N LYS A 225 5.25 4.32 -10.08
CA LYS A 225 5.47 5.48 -10.96
C LYS A 225 6.92 5.92 -10.87
N VAL A 226 7.46 6.35 -12.01
CA VAL A 226 8.68 7.15 -12.08
C VAL A 226 8.32 8.49 -12.72
N THR A 227 8.88 9.57 -12.21
CA THR A 227 8.80 10.91 -12.81
C THR A 227 10.20 11.45 -12.92
N HIS A 228 10.75 11.49 -14.13
CA HIS A 228 12.00 12.22 -14.37
C HIS A 228 11.65 13.67 -14.74
N ALA A 229 12.48 14.61 -14.31
CA ALA A 229 12.41 16.00 -14.75
C ALA A 229 13.82 16.55 -14.96
N ILE A 230 13.95 17.49 -15.91
CA ILE A 230 15.14 18.31 -16.11
C ILE A 230 14.71 19.75 -15.85
N ASN A 231 15.45 20.48 -15.02
CA ASN A 231 15.26 21.91 -14.79
C ASN A 231 16.63 22.60 -14.63
N SER A 232 16.63 23.94 -14.68
CA SER A 232 17.86 24.73 -14.64
C SER A 232 18.51 24.84 -13.25
N SER A 233 17.81 24.41 -12.18
CA SER A 233 18.21 24.66 -10.78
C SER A 233 18.53 23.41 -9.96
N SER A 234 17.98 22.25 -10.30
CA SER A 234 18.32 20.94 -9.73
C SER A 234 18.67 19.88 -10.77
N GLY A 235 18.87 20.27 -12.04
CA GLY A 235 19.36 19.41 -13.11
C GLY A 235 18.40 18.26 -13.43
N PHE A 236 18.96 17.09 -13.75
CA PHE A 236 18.20 15.85 -13.97
C PHE A 236 17.90 15.17 -12.63
N ASN A 237 16.63 15.17 -12.24
CA ASN A 237 16.14 14.51 -11.02
C ASN A 237 15.17 13.37 -11.34
N THR A 238 14.88 12.52 -10.35
CA THR A 238 13.97 11.39 -10.50
C THR A 238 13.17 11.16 -9.22
N ALA A 239 11.85 11.34 -9.31
CA ALA A 239 10.91 11.07 -8.23
C ALA A 239 10.21 9.72 -8.43
N LEU A 240 10.11 8.95 -7.35
CA LEU A 240 9.63 7.57 -7.33
C LEU A 240 8.38 7.43 -6.43
N ASP A 241 7.29 6.91 -7.00
CA ASP A 241 6.20 6.33 -6.24
C ASP A 241 6.40 4.80 -6.23
N TRP A 242 6.76 4.22 -5.10
CA TRP A 242 6.86 2.76 -4.90
C TRP A 242 5.88 2.23 -3.85
N ARG A 243 5.57 0.93 -3.95
CA ARG A 243 4.65 0.19 -3.09
C ARG A 243 5.40 -0.98 -2.43
N PRO A 244 5.42 -1.10 -1.09
CA PRO A 244 5.98 -2.26 -0.41
C PRO A 244 5.25 -3.55 -0.81
N ARG A 245 6.01 -4.59 -1.20
CA ARG A 245 5.43 -5.92 -1.46
C ARG A 245 5.33 -6.72 -0.16
N HIS A 246 4.11 -6.86 0.35
CA HIS A 246 3.82 -7.79 1.45
C HIS A 246 3.98 -9.26 1.02
N LYS A 247 5.21 -9.77 1.01
CA LYS A 247 5.49 -11.21 1.08
C LYS A 247 5.04 -11.71 2.45
N HIS A 248 3.90 -12.41 2.47
CA HIS A 248 3.35 -13.26 3.55
C HIS A 248 3.48 -12.78 5.01
N ARG A 249 2.33 -12.42 5.61
CA ARG A 249 2.02 -12.47 7.05
C ARG A 249 3.10 -11.89 7.99
N CYS A 250 3.11 -10.57 8.18
CA CYS A 250 3.86 -9.93 9.26
C CYS A 250 3.50 -10.55 10.63
N PRO A 251 4.46 -11.03 11.44
CA PRO A 251 4.17 -11.60 12.77
C PRO A 251 3.65 -10.59 13.81
N PHE A 252 3.74 -9.30 13.51
CA PHE A 252 3.40 -8.19 14.42
C PHE A 252 1.91 -7.81 14.43
N ALA A 253 1.05 -8.84 14.42
CA ALA A 253 -0.33 -8.74 14.88
C ALA A 253 -0.44 -9.27 16.32
N GLN A 254 0.42 -8.76 17.21
CA GLN A 254 0.17 -8.86 18.66
C GLN A 254 -0.60 -7.61 19.07
N PRO A 255 -1.71 -7.71 19.83
CA PRO A 255 -2.33 -6.54 20.43
C PRO A 255 -1.32 -5.84 21.35
N PHE A 256 -1.45 -4.52 21.50
CA PHE A 256 -0.66 -3.76 22.47
C PHE A 256 -0.82 -4.41 23.85
N LYS A 257 0.24 -5.05 24.36
CA LYS A 257 0.27 -5.50 25.75
C LYS A 257 0.13 -4.23 26.61
N PRO A 258 -0.87 -4.13 27.50
CA PRO A 258 -0.94 -3.01 28.43
C PRO A 258 0.36 -2.98 29.25
N ARG A 259 0.86 -1.78 29.57
CA ARG A 259 2.08 -1.64 30.38
C ARG A 259 1.87 -2.42 31.69
N PRO A 260 2.84 -3.23 32.15
CA PRO A 260 2.70 -3.90 33.43
C PRO A 260 2.53 -2.85 34.53
N SER A 261 1.40 -2.95 35.24
CA SER A 261 1.13 -2.13 36.41
C SER A 261 2.06 -2.60 37.54
N TYR A 262 3.13 -1.86 37.79
CA TYR A 262 3.98 -2.10 38.95
C TYR A 262 3.11 -2.01 40.23
N PRO A 263 3.01 -3.07 41.04
CA PRO A 263 2.32 -2.98 42.32
C PRO A 263 3.06 -1.98 43.21
N SER A 264 2.33 -1.11 43.88
CA SER A 264 2.92 -0.20 44.86
C SER A 264 3.48 -1.00 46.04
N THR A 265 4.60 -0.53 46.60
CA THR A 265 5.41 -1.28 47.59
C THR A 265 4.76 -1.34 48.97
N ARG A 266 3.62 -2.03 49.07
CA ARG A 266 2.89 -2.34 50.31
C ARG A 266 2.11 -3.64 50.09
N THR A 267 2.28 -4.61 51.01
CA THR A 267 1.74 -5.98 50.93
C THR A 267 2.54 -6.97 50.07
N GLN A 268 3.83 -7.13 50.41
CA GLN A 268 4.48 -8.46 50.41
C GLN A 268 5.14 -8.69 51.77
N LEU A 269 4.31 -9.14 52.72
CA LEU A 269 4.66 -9.59 54.06
C LEU A 269 3.75 -10.79 54.36
N LEU A 270 4.22 -11.75 55.16
CA LEU A 270 3.62 -13.07 55.43
C LEU A 270 3.63 -14.10 54.28
N GLN A 271 4.79 -14.76 54.12
CA GLN A 271 4.98 -16.22 53.93
C GLN A 271 6.51 -16.43 53.95
N ARG A 272 7.16 -16.82 55.06
CA ARG A 272 7.28 -18.19 55.62
C ARG A 272 7.68 -19.24 54.56
N SER A 273 8.74 -20.04 54.72
CA SER A 273 9.72 -20.16 55.83
C SER A 273 10.91 -21.08 55.46
N ALA A 274 11.94 -21.10 56.33
CA ALA A 274 13.12 -22.01 56.38
C ALA A 274 14.32 -21.74 55.42
N PRO A 275 15.56 -21.64 55.94
CA PRO A 275 16.82 -21.60 55.17
C PRO A 275 17.60 -22.94 55.24
N PRO A 276 18.67 -23.08 54.44
CA PRO A 276 19.91 -23.64 55.03
C PRO A 276 21.23 -23.02 54.51
N ALA A 277 22.33 -23.44 55.17
CA ALA A 277 23.73 -23.44 54.71
C ALA A 277 24.45 -22.09 54.45
N ILE A 278 25.26 -21.67 55.43
CA ILE A 278 26.36 -20.73 55.25
C ILE A 278 27.59 -21.51 54.76
N HIS A 279 28.29 -21.02 53.73
CA HIS A 279 29.71 -21.34 53.50
C HIS A 279 30.56 -20.07 53.61
N ARG A 280 31.78 -20.24 54.13
CA ARG A 280 32.74 -19.18 54.50
C ARG A 280 34.04 -19.33 53.68
N CYS A 281 34.90 -18.32 53.79
CA CYS A 281 36.29 -18.29 53.28
C CYS A 281 36.42 -18.11 51.75
N ASN A 282 37.44 -17.42 51.22
CA ASN A 282 38.46 -16.59 51.88
C ASN A 282 39.00 -15.47 50.96
N ARG A 283 39.77 -14.52 51.51
CA ARG A 283 40.39 -13.39 50.79
C ARG A 283 41.75 -13.00 51.40
N PRO A 284 42.79 -12.78 50.57
CA PRO A 284 43.75 -11.66 50.72
C PRO A 284 43.59 -10.68 49.52
N ALA A 285 43.74 -9.35 49.59
CA ALA A 285 44.95 -8.53 49.83
C ALA A 285 46.06 -8.80 48.79
N GLY A 286 46.62 -7.86 48.00
CA GLY A 286 46.52 -6.39 47.77
C GLY A 286 47.58 -6.01 46.68
N PRO A 287 47.96 -4.74 46.37
CA PRO A 287 47.51 -3.41 46.85
C PRO A 287 47.08 -2.42 45.71
N HIS A 288 46.99 -1.11 46.03
CA HIS A 288 46.68 0.06 45.17
C HIS A 288 47.99 0.72 44.59
N PRO A 289 48.02 1.90 43.89
CA PRO A 289 47.03 2.97 43.64
C PRO A 289 46.82 3.30 42.12
N LEU A 290 46.10 4.32 41.59
CA LEU A 290 46.01 5.78 41.87
C LEU A 290 44.73 6.43 41.28
N PHE A 291 44.10 7.36 42.02
CA PHE A 291 43.28 8.55 41.63
C PHE A 291 42.17 8.48 40.51
N TYR A 292 41.15 9.35 40.45
CA TYR A 292 40.77 10.56 41.21
C TYR A 292 39.26 10.55 41.53
N TYR A 293 38.83 11.28 42.57
CA TYR A 293 37.42 11.48 42.95
C TYR A 293 37.07 12.98 42.93
N TYR A 294 35.83 13.35 42.63
CA TYR A 294 35.22 14.61 43.12
C TYR A 294 33.72 14.43 43.40
N LEU A 295 33.17 15.26 44.29
CA LEU A 295 31.87 15.04 44.94
C LEU A 295 30.85 16.18 44.72
N ARG A 296 29.60 15.90 45.09
CA ARG A 296 28.42 16.78 44.96
C ARG A 296 28.48 18.03 45.86
N CYS A 297 27.66 19.02 45.50
CA CYS A 297 26.89 19.83 46.46
C CYS A 297 25.37 19.72 46.13
N ASP A 298 24.50 19.91 47.14
CA ASP A 298 23.04 19.71 47.10
C ASP A 298 22.35 20.59 48.16
N PHE A 299 21.28 21.34 47.84
CA PHE A 299 20.53 22.12 48.84
C PHE A 299 19.02 22.39 48.58
N ARG A 300 18.21 21.31 48.56
CA ARG A 300 16.98 21.09 49.39
C ARG A 300 15.87 22.16 49.65
N ARG A 301 14.60 21.63 49.73
CA ARG A 301 13.31 22.15 50.32
C ARG A 301 12.39 22.97 49.36
N ARG A 302 11.04 23.05 49.44
CA ARG A 302 9.84 22.51 50.21
C ARG A 302 8.56 22.96 49.40
N LYS A 303 7.32 22.45 49.36
CA LYS A 303 6.44 21.33 49.85
C LYS A 303 5.74 20.71 48.59
N LEU A 304 4.91 19.64 48.54
CA LEU A 304 4.23 18.70 49.46
C LEU A 304 2.75 19.00 49.92
N ALA A 305 1.76 18.74 49.04
CA ALA A 305 0.33 18.35 49.28
C ALA A 305 -0.44 18.28 47.91
N PHE A 306 -1.42 17.42 47.54
CA PHE A 306 -1.99 16.13 48.01
C PHE A 306 -3.37 16.10 48.75
N ILE A 307 -4.49 15.88 48.01
CA ILE A 307 -5.85 15.35 48.37
C ILE A 307 -6.58 15.03 47.03
N ILE A 308 -6.95 13.80 46.64
CA ILE A 308 -8.06 12.90 47.09
C ILE A 308 -9.44 13.45 46.63
N ALA A 309 -9.97 13.02 45.47
CA ALA A 309 -10.98 11.94 45.26
C ALA A 309 -12.43 12.32 45.71
N SER A 310 -13.55 11.84 45.13
CA SER A 310 -13.83 10.54 44.50
C SER A 310 -15.14 10.52 43.66
N ARG A 311 -15.54 9.33 43.15
CA ARG A 311 -16.90 8.81 42.76
C ARG A 311 -18.09 9.82 42.63
N GLY A 312 -18.98 9.77 41.63
CA GLY A 312 -19.22 8.84 40.51
C GLY A 312 -20.73 8.59 40.27
N ILE A 313 -21.09 7.76 39.27
CA ILE A 313 -22.43 7.10 39.04
C ILE A 313 -23.56 7.93 38.35
N ARG A 314 -24.10 7.36 37.25
CA ARG A 314 -25.39 7.64 36.52
C ARG A 314 -25.58 9.06 35.93
N SER A 315 -26.00 9.29 34.68
CA SER A 315 -27.02 8.66 33.79
C SER A 315 -28.46 9.16 34.01
N ALA A 316 -28.81 10.32 33.41
CA ALA A 316 -30.19 10.67 33.06
C ALA A 316 -30.30 11.72 31.93
N ASN A 317 -30.66 11.26 30.73
CA ASN A 317 -31.80 11.72 29.90
C ASN A 317 -32.01 13.21 29.48
N GLN A 318 -32.70 13.34 28.32
CA GLN A 318 -33.54 14.45 27.81
C GLN A 318 -32.97 15.61 26.96
N LYS A 319 -33.79 15.87 25.91
CA LYS A 319 -34.11 17.13 25.22
C LYS A 319 -33.11 17.73 24.21
N ARG A 320 -33.36 17.33 22.95
CA ARG A 320 -33.24 18.15 21.74
C ARG A 320 -33.56 19.63 21.99
N TYR A 321 -32.82 20.53 21.32
CA TYR A 321 -33.41 21.71 20.68
C TYR A 321 -32.87 21.85 19.26
N ARG A 322 -33.79 22.09 18.31
CA ARG A 322 -33.51 22.74 17.01
C ARG A 322 -33.81 24.23 17.20
N LEU A 323 -33.00 25.09 16.61
CA LEU A 323 -33.35 26.39 15.97
C LEU A 323 -32.06 26.80 15.22
N PHE A 324 -32.07 26.77 13.88
CA PHE A 324 -32.36 27.91 12.99
C PHE A 324 -31.27 28.98 13.00
N ALA A 325 -30.65 29.18 11.83
CA ALA A 325 -29.68 30.23 11.57
C ALA A 325 -30.34 31.41 10.85
N PRO A 326 -29.98 32.67 11.18
CA PRO A 326 -30.34 33.83 10.38
C PRO A 326 -29.33 34.03 9.23
N ARG A 327 -29.84 34.18 8.00
CA ARG A 327 -29.16 34.91 6.93
C ARG A 327 -29.51 36.39 7.07
N GLN A 328 -28.54 37.29 6.95
CA GLN A 328 -28.70 38.56 6.22
C GLN A 328 -27.43 38.86 5.41
N ARG A 329 -27.50 39.84 4.50
CA ARG A 329 -26.45 40.19 3.53
C ARG A 329 -25.83 41.58 3.85
N PRO A 330 -25.41 42.46 2.91
CA PRO A 330 -24.01 42.85 2.83
C PRO A 330 -23.77 44.36 3.00
N LEU A 331 -22.50 44.76 3.11
CA LEU A 331 -22.08 46.14 2.85
C LEU A 331 -20.72 46.16 2.15
N CYS A 332 -20.61 47.08 1.17
CA CYS A 332 -19.42 47.50 0.42
C CYS A 332 -18.55 46.38 -0.17
#